data_AF-A0A534K7S6-F1
#
_entry.id   AF-A0A534K7S6-F1
#
_cell.length_a   1.000
_cell.length_b   1.000
_cell.length_c   1.000
_cell.angle_alpha   90.00
_cell.angle_beta   90.00
_cell.angle_gamma   90.00
#
_symmetry.space_group_name_H-M   'P 1'
#
loop_
_entity.id
_entity.type
_entity.pdbx_description
1 polymer ?
#
loop_
_entity_poly.entity_id
_entity_poly.type
_entity_poly.pdbx_seq_one_letter_code
_entity_poly.pdbx_strand_id
1 'polypeptide(L)'
;MDFPPFEHLLYYEKVHGARLNISFSNIREFHLDGFRRKLPKDLDLNWTFRNGTPELRRLIAKRHRTSPKRVLVTTGATEANFLVNASLVHPRERVLVDVPIYSPLRDVPRGVGAKVVEIPRNCDSAAEFGPRMIALSTVTKVCGLGTLRVGWIVGAPDLLDRFAGLKDYTTGGGSILSQTIATWALGQWDFFLRRAKRILDANRRIVAEAINEMPALQGDVPRGGIVLFPHCTVDVAKLANRLLKQYGTVIAEGRFFGAPDHFRLGLGGETRNLREGLANLRQLLGSMS
;
A
#
# COMPACT_ATOMS: atom_id res chain seq x y z
N MET A 1 3.86 -16.63 19.62
CA MET A 1 3.52 -15.96 18.36
C MET A 1 4.26 -16.70 17.27
N ASP A 2 3.58 -16.96 16.15
CA ASP A 2 4.14 -17.70 15.01
C ASP A 2 3.71 -17.00 13.71
N PHE A 3 4.51 -16.02 13.27
CA PHE A 3 4.16 -15.21 12.11
C PHE A 3 4.49 -15.96 10.81
N PRO A 4 3.53 -16.11 9.88
CA PRO A 4 3.84 -16.70 8.59
C PRO A 4 4.78 -15.76 7.80
N PRO A 5 5.58 -16.31 6.88
CA PRO A 5 6.48 -15.50 6.07
C PRO A 5 5.70 -14.51 5.21
N PHE A 6 6.23 -13.30 5.05
CA PHE A 6 5.63 -12.31 4.16
C PHE A 6 5.98 -12.60 2.70
N GLU A 7 5.31 -13.61 2.13
CA GLU A 7 5.62 -14.17 0.81
C GLU A 7 5.69 -13.13 -0.31
N HIS A 8 4.78 -12.13 -0.29
CA HIS A 8 4.76 -11.07 -1.30
C HIS A 8 6.05 -10.24 -1.30
N LEU A 9 6.58 -9.95 -0.11
CA LEU A 9 7.81 -9.17 0.03
C LEU A 9 9.02 -9.99 -0.39
N LEU A 10 9.10 -11.26 0.07
CA LEU A 10 10.15 -12.19 -0.33
C LEU A 10 10.16 -12.44 -1.84
N TYR A 11 8.99 -12.47 -2.48
CA TYR A 11 8.88 -12.53 -3.93
C TYR A 11 9.54 -11.31 -4.59
N TYR A 12 9.27 -10.10 -4.09
CA TYR A 12 9.90 -8.87 -4.60
C TYR A 12 11.41 -8.80 -4.39
N GLU A 13 11.92 -9.34 -3.29
CA GLU A 13 13.37 -9.49 -3.11
C GLU A 13 13.98 -10.41 -4.16
N LYS A 14 13.29 -11.49 -4.56
CA LYS A 14 13.78 -12.41 -5.60
C LYS A 14 13.76 -11.80 -7.00
N VAL A 15 12.81 -10.90 -7.28
CA VAL A 15 12.62 -10.32 -8.63
C VAL A 15 13.05 -8.86 -8.74
N HIS A 16 13.78 -8.32 -7.76
CA HIS A 16 14.20 -6.91 -7.75
C HIS A 16 15.07 -6.52 -8.97
N GLY A 17 15.85 -7.46 -9.50
CA GLY A 17 16.68 -7.28 -10.70
C GLY A 17 15.94 -7.48 -12.03
N ALA A 18 14.62 -7.74 -12.00
CA ALA A 18 13.85 -7.90 -13.22
C ALA A 18 13.79 -6.58 -14.01
N ARG A 19 13.86 -6.69 -15.33
CA ARG A 19 13.90 -5.55 -16.25
C ARG A 19 12.65 -4.68 -16.19
N LEU A 20 11.48 -5.29 -16.02
CA LEU A 20 10.19 -4.61 -16.08
C LEU A 20 9.27 -5.10 -14.97
N ASN A 21 8.89 -4.23 -14.03
CA ASN A 21 7.94 -4.58 -12.98
C ASN A 21 6.66 -3.75 -13.10
N ILE A 22 5.58 -4.41 -13.53
CA ILE A 22 4.25 -3.82 -13.71
C ILE A 22 3.30 -4.19 -12.57
N SER A 23 3.82 -4.59 -11.40
CA SER A 23 3.01 -5.06 -10.28
C SER A 23 2.96 -4.10 -9.09
N PHE A 24 3.71 -2.99 -9.14
CA PHE A 24 3.83 -2.06 -8.03
C PHE A 24 2.50 -1.38 -7.66
N SER A 25 2.33 -1.10 -6.37
CA SER A 25 1.13 -0.45 -5.83
C SER A 25 1.47 0.94 -5.29
N ASN A 26 2.18 1.75 -6.06
CA ASN A 26 2.47 3.15 -5.75
C ASN A 26 2.34 3.98 -7.03
N ILE A 27 2.07 5.28 -6.87
CA ILE A 27 2.38 6.21 -7.95
C ILE A 27 3.90 6.24 -8.09
N ARG A 28 4.39 6.35 -9.33
CA ARG A 28 5.83 6.48 -9.64
C ARG A 28 6.49 7.52 -8.76
N GLU A 29 7.77 7.29 -8.50
CA GLU A 29 8.60 7.99 -7.54
C GLU A 29 8.56 9.51 -7.70
N PHE A 30 8.78 10.17 -6.57
CA PHE A 30 8.97 11.61 -6.50
C PHE A 30 10.40 11.86 -6.03
N HIS A 31 11.15 12.62 -6.81
CA HIS A 31 12.55 12.91 -6.54
C HIS A 31 12.70 14.14 -5.64
N LEU A 32 13.84 14.23 -4.95
CA LEU A 32 14.10 15.28 -3.95
C LEU A 32 14.21 16.68 -4.59
N ASP A 33 14.60 16.78 -5.86
CA ASP A 33 14.58 18.03 -6.63
C ASP A 33 13.17 18.66 -6.70
N GLY A 34 12.13 17.82 -6.70
CA GLY A 34 10.73 18.22 -6.62
C GLY A 34 10.34 18.86 -5.28
N PHE A 35 11.15 18.70 -4.22
CA PHE A 35 10.91 19.31 -2.91
C PHE A 35 10.97 20.85 -2.96
N ARG A 36 11.62 21.46 -3.97
CA ARG A 36 11.64 22.91 -4.30
C ARG A 36 11.76 23.90 -3.13
N ARG A 37 12.24 23.44 -1.98
CA ARG A 37 12.45 24.17 -0.73
C ARG A 37 13.77 23.72 -0.14
N LYS A 38 14.40 24.59 0.65
CA LYS A 38 15.55 24.20 1.46
C LYS A 38 15.04 23.41 2.67
N LEU A 39 15.76 22.35 3.03
CA LEU A 39 15.55 21.71 4.33
C LEU A 39 15.92 22.70 5.44
N PRO A 40 15.23 22.67 6.59
CA PRO A 40 15.60 23.49 7.75
C PRO A 40 17.05 23.19 8.17
N LYS A 41 17.84 24.23 8.39
CA LYS A 41 19.27 24.09 8.75
C LYS A 41 19.48 23.77 10.23
N ASP A 42 18.50 24.12 11.05
CA ASP A 42 18.43 23.98 12.50
C ASP A 42 17.64 22.73 12.93
N LEU A 43 17.43 21.78 12.02
CA LEU A 43 16.70 20.55 12.32
C LEU A 43 17.53 19.67 13.26
N ASP A 44 17.07 19.52 14.51
CA ASP A 44 17.67 18.60 15.48
C ASP A 44 17.45 17.14 15.04
N LEU A 45 18.54 16.45 14.69
CA LEU A 45 18.51 15.06 14.24
C LEU A 45 18.68 14.04 15.38
N ASN A 46 18.90 14.50 16.61
CA ASN A 46 19.11 13.64 17.78
C ASN A 46 17.80 13.36 18.55
N TRP A 47 16.77 14.20 18.36
CA TRP A 47 15.51 14.08 19.09
C TRP A 47 14.29 14.03 18.15
N THR A 48 13.21 13.39 18.61
CA THR A 48 11.94 13.32 17.86
C THR A 48 10.72 13.24 18.79
N PHE A 49 9.55 13.54 18.22
CA PHE A 49 8.28 13.44 18.91
C PHE A 49 7.73 12.01 18.84
N ARG A 50 7.45 11.40 19.99
CA ARG A 50 6.83 10.06 20.11
C ARG A 50 5.61 9.87 19.20
N ASN A 51 4.68 10.83 19.21
CA ASN A 51 3.43 10.77 18.43
C ASN A 51 3.54 11.41 17.03
N GLY A 52 4.72 11.95 16.68
CA GLY A 52 4.97 12.76 15.49
C GLY A 52 4.91 14.27 15.74
N THR A 53 5.49 15.05 14.82
CA THR A 53 5.59 16.50 14.97
C THR A 53 4.21 17.16 15.08
N PRO A 54 4.08 18.25 15.86
CA PRO A 54 2.81 18.95 16.00
C PRO A 54 2.18 19.36 14.66
N GLU A 55 3.00 19.87 13.74
CA GLU A 55 2.53 20.34 12.44
C GLU A 55 2.07 19.18 11.53
N LEU A 56 2.81 18.06 11.51
CA LEU A 56 2.40 16.87 10.76
C LEU A 56 1.06 16.33 11.26
N ARG A 57 0.92 16.19 12.58
CA ARG A 57 -0.33 15.74 13.22
C ARG A 57 -1.50 16.67 12.91
N ARG A 58 -1.27 17.99 12.88
CA ARG A 58 -2.28 19.00 12.52
C ARG A 58 -2.78 18.82 11.09
N LEU A 59 -1.88 18.63 10.12
CA LEU A 59 -2.24 18.42 8.72
C LEU A 59 -2.99 17.09 8.51
N ILE A 60 -2.55 16.01 9.15
CA ILE A 60 -3.23 14.72 9.13
C ILE A 60 -4.64 14.85 9.73
N ALA A 61 -4.76 15.48 10.90
CA ALA A 61 -6.04 15.67 11.58
C ALA A 61 -7.03 16.45 10.72
N LYS A 62 -6.57 17.56 10.09
CA LYS A 62 -7.38 18.34 9.13
C LYS A 62 -7.89 17.47 7.99
N ARG A 63 -7.02 16.63 7.40
CA ARG A 63 -7.38 15.72 6.30
C ARG A 63 -8.45 14.70 6.72
N HIS A 64 -8.36 14.19 7.93
CA HIS A 64 -9.29 13.20 8.48
C HIS A 64 -10.48 13.85 9.22
N ARG A 65 -10.65 15.17 9.13
CA ARG A 65 -11.72 15.95 9.80
C ARG A 65 -11.83 15.63 11.30
N THR A 66 -10.68 15.61 11.97
CA THR A 66 -10.56 15.20 13.37
C THR A 66 -9.59 16.11 14.14
N SER A 67 -9.32 15.78 15.40
CA SER A 67 -8.36 16.49 16.26
C SER A 67 -6.95 15.88 16.18
N PRO A 68 -5.86 16.67 16.29
CA PRO A 68 -4.50 16.14 16.39
C PRO A 68 -4.31 15.12 17.53
N LYS A 69 -5.11 15.19 18.60
CA LYS A 69 -5.11 14.20 19.70
C LYS A 69 -5.51 12.79 19.24
N ARG A 70 -6.17 12.68 18.09
CA ARG A 70 -6.62 11.43 17.47
C ARG A 70 -5.68 10.96 16.36
N VAL A 71 -4.42 11.42 16.37
CA VAL A 71 -3.40 11.07 15.37
C VAL A 71 -2.12 10.58 16.05
N LEU A 72 -1.67 9.40 15.65
CA LEU A 72 -0.36 8.83 15.97
C LEU A 72 0.43 8.59 14.68
N VAL A 73 1.58 9.25 14.53
CA VAL A 73 2.47 9.06 13.37
C VAL A 73 3.31 7.80 13.56
N THR A 74 3.50 7.05 12.48
CA THR A 74 4.20 5.75 12.45
C THR A 74 5.22 5.70 11.31
N THR A 75 6.11 4.71 11.38
CA THR A 75 7.09 4.33 10.37
C THR A 75 6.41 3.62 9.20
N GLY A 76 5.68 4.41 8.42
CA GLY A 76 4.80 3.94 7.35
C GLY A 76 3.52 3.28 7.89
N ALA A 77 2.60 2.96 6.98
CA ALA A 77 1.38 2.23 7.33
C ALA A 77 1.67 0.78 7.75
N THR A 78 2.86 0.25 7.46
CA THR A 78 3.27 -1.10 7.89
C THR A 78 3.39 -1.19 9.41
N GLU A 79 4.10 -0.24 10.05
CA GLU A 79 4.13 -0.19 11.51
C GLU A 79 2.72 0.07 12.07
N ALA A 80 1.93 0.95 11.43
CA ALA A 80 0.55 1.21 11.84
C ALA A 80 -0.31 -0.06 11.89
N ASN A 81 -0.26 -0.88 10.81
CA ASN A 81 -0.94 -2.16 10.74
C ASN A 81 -0.48 -3.10 11.86
N PHE A 82 0.83 -3.21 12.08
CA PHE A 82 1.38 -4.10 13.10
C PHE A 82 0.95 -3.67 14.51
N LEU A 83 1.12 -2.39 14.86
CA LEU A 83 0.77 -1.86 16.18
C LEU A 83 -0.71 -2.09 16.52
N VAL A 84 -1.61 -1.83 15.56
CA VAL A 84 -3.05 -2.04 15.76
C VAL A 84 -3.36 -3.52 16.00
N ASN A 85 -2.87 -4.41 15.13
CA ASN A 85 -3.18 -5.84 15.27
C ASN A 85 -2.53 -6.43 16.53
N ALA A 86 -1.25 -6.15 16.78
CA ALA A 86 -0.54 -6.67 17.94
C ALA A 86 -1.09 -6.16 19.29
N SER A 87 -1.71 -4.97 19.30
CA SER A 87 -2.28 -4.39 20.53
C SER A 87 -3.74 -4.79 20.80
N LEU A 88 -4.51 -5.13 19.76
CA LEU A 88 -5.95 -5.36 19.87
C LEU A 88 -6.39 -6.81 19.66
N VAL A 89 -5.58 -7.61 18.97
CA VAL A 89 -5.94 -8.99 18.65
C VAL A 89 -5.32 -9.93 19.68
N HIS A 90 -6.15 -10.75 20.30
CA HIS A 90 -5.72 -11.73 21.29
C HIS A 90 -5.84 -13.17 20.77
N PRO A 91 -5.06 -14.12 21.33
CA PRO A 91 -5.15 -15.52 20.96
C PRO A 91 -6.58 -16.07 21.08
N ARG A 92 -6.98 -16.93 20.14
CA ARG A 92 -8.31 -17.57 20.05
C ARG A 92 -9.49 -16.66 19.73
N GLU A 93 -9.30 -15.34 19.64
CA GLU A 93 -10.34 -14.43 19.16
C GLU A 93 -10.64 -14.66 17.68
N ARG A 94 -11.86 -14.28 17.26
CA ARG A 94 -12.25 -14.33 15.85
C ARG A 94 -12.01 -12.97 15.21
N VAL A 95 -11.20 -12.94 14.15
CA VAL A 95 -10.93 -11.72 13.37
C VAL A 95 -11.46 -11.91 11.96
N LEU A 96 -12.39 -11.05 11.56
CA LEU A 96 -12.91 -11.01 10.20
C LEU A 96 -11.95 -10.19 9.33
N VAL A 97 -11.54 -10.74 8.20
CA VAL A 97 -10.63 -10.08 7.26
C VAL A 97 -11.23 -10.17 5.86
N ASP A 98 -11.38 -9.04 5.18
CA ASP A 98 -11.81 -9.03 3.78
C ASP A 98 -10.73 -9.66 2.89
N VAL A 99 -11.12 -10.35 1.83
CA VAL A 99 -10.20 -10.87 0.80
C VAL A 99 -10.71 -10.52 -0.60
N PRO A 100 -9.83 -10.12 -1.54
CA PRO A 100 -8.37 -10.04 -1.41
C PRO A 100 -7.86 -8.82 -0.62
N ILE A 101 -6.74 -8.97 0.09
CA ILE A 101 -6.21 -7.95 1.01
C ILE A 101 -4.68 -7.94 1.08
N TYR A 102 -4.12 -6.83 1.59
CA TYR A 102 -2.71 -6.74 1.92
C TYR A 102 -2.38 -7.72 3.05
N SER A 103 -1.57 -8.74 2.74
CA SER A 103 -1.42 -9.95 3.56
C SER A 103 -1.11 -9.71 5.04
N PRO A 104 -0.32 -8.70 5.47
CA PRO A 104 -0.09 -8.45 6.90
C PRO A 104 -1.37 -8.20 7.72
N LEU A 105 -2.45 -7.70 7.11
CA LEU A 105 -3.73 -7.51 7.78
C LEU A 105 -4.44 -8.83 8.10
N ARG A 106 -4.05 -9.93 7.45
CA ARG A 106 -4.49 -11.30 7.70
C ARG A 106 -3.46 -12.08 8.52
N ASP A 107 -2.20 -11.91 8.17
CA ASP A 107 -1.08 -12.72 8.65
C ASP A 107 -0.65 -12.32 10.08
N VAL A 108 -0.72 -11.04 10.46
CA VAL A 108 -0.42 -10.60 11.83
C VAL A 108 -1.45 -11.15 12.83
N PRO A 109 -2.78 -11.07 12.60
CA PRO A 109 -3.78 -11.76 13.42
C PRO A 109 -3.52 -13.26 13.58
N ARG A 110 -3.17 -13.97 12.50
CA ARG A 110 -2.80 -15.39 12.56
C ARG A 110 -1.58 -15.60 13.46
N GLY A 111 -0.55 -14.79 13.30
CA GLY A 111 0.69 -14.95 14.06
C GLY A 111 0.57 -14.65 15.55
N VAL A 112 -0.39 -13.82 15.96
CA VAL A 112 -0.75 -13.65 17.37
C VAL A 112 -1.67 -14.75 17.91
N GLY A 113 -2.10 -15.70 17.08
CA GLY A 113 -2.89 -16.86 17.47
C GLY A 113 -4.40 -16.68 17.37
N ALA A 114 -4.89 -15.68 16.62
CA ALA A 114 -6.32 -15.50 16.38
C ALA A 114 -6.86 -16.44 15.29
N LYS A 115 -8.15 -16.75 15.40
CA LYS A 115 -8.90 -17.46 14.35
C LYS A 115 -9.36 -16.46 13.30
N VAL A 116 -8.58 -16.33 12.24
CA VAL A 116 -8.95 -15.48 11.09
C VAL A 116 -10.05 -16.13 10.26
N VAL A 117 -11.11 -15.37 10.02
CA VAL A 117 -12.22 -15.72 9.14
C VAL A 117 -12.17 -14.78 7.95
N GLU A 118 -11.84 -15.33 6.78
CA GLU A 118 -11.81 -14.56 5.55
C GLU A 118 -13.24 -14.36 5.03
N ILE A 119 -13.57 -13.14 4.63
CA ILE A 119 -14.86 -12.79 4.03
C ILE A 119 -14.63 -12.15 2.66
N PRO A 120 -15.48 -12.43 1.65
CA PRO A 120 -15.38 -11.75 0.37
C PRO A 120 -15.49 -10.24 0.55
N ARG A 121 -14.61 -9.49 -0.10
CA ARG A 121 -14.68 -8.04 -0.08
C ARG A 121 -15.92 -7.56 -0.83
N ASN A 122 -16.92 -7.09 -0.08
CA ASN A 122 -18.18 -6.58 -0.62
C ASN A 122 -18.60 -5.22 0.00
N CYS A 123 -17.64 -4.49 0.58
CA CYS A 123 -17.90 -3.24 1.28
C CYS A 123 -17.57 -2.02 0.41
N ASP A 124 -18.55 -1.11 0.29
CA ASP A 124 -18.29 0.28 -0.04
C ASP A 124 -17.45 0.93 1.08
N SER A 125 -16.61 1.89 0.68
CA SER A 125 -15.56 2.55 1.47
C SER A 125 -15.82 2.61 2.98
N ALA A 126 -14.81 2.24 3.78
CA ALA A 126 -14.83 2.24 5.24
C ALA A 126 -15.04 3.63 5.91
N ALA A 127 -15.21 4.70 5.14
CA ALA A 127 -15.31 6.07 5.63
C ALA A 127 -16.51 6.34 6.57
N GLU A 128 -17.45 5.41 6.68
CA GLU A 128 -18.68 5.56 7.47
C GLU A 128 -18.75 4.68 8.73
N PHE A 129 -17.68 3.93 9.06
CA PHE A 129 -17.71 3.11 10.27
C PHE A 129 -17.60 3.99 11.52
N GLY A 130 -18.47 3.71 12.50
CA GLY A 130 -18.73 4.55 13.67
C GLY A 130 -17.57 4.71 14.67
N PRO A 131 -17.85 5.02 15.94
CA PRO A 131 -16.87 5.57 16.88
C PRO A 131 -15.66 4.67 17.21
N ARG A 132 -15.73 3.37 16.86
CA ARG A 132 -14.67 2.37 17.08
C ARG A 132 -13.76 2.15 15.85
N MET A 133 -13.88 2.99 14.83
CA MET A 133 -13.07 2.88 13.64
C MET A 133 -11.62 3.33 13.90
N ILE A 134 -10.69 2.55 13.33
CA ILE A 134 -9.27 2.90 13.24
C ILE A 134 -8.93 3.02 11.77
N ALA A 135 -8.42 4.19 11.36
CA ALA A 135 -8.00 4.44 9.99
C ALA A 135 -6.48 4.50 9.89
N LEU A 136 -5.92 3.82 8.89
CA LEU A 136 -4.48 3.74 8.63
C LEU A 136 -4.20 4.35 7.27
N SER A 137 -3.17 5.20 7.19
CA SER A 137 -2.81 5.84 5.93
C SER A 137 -1.34 6.25 5.91
N THR A 138 -0.88 6.72 4.75
CA THR A 138 0.54 7.00 4.48
C THR A 138 0.72 7.91 3.27
N VAL A 139 1.83 8.67 3.24
CA VAL A 139 2.26 9.43 2.06
C VAL A 139 2.93 8.54 0.99
N THR A 140 3.20 7.28 1.29
CA THR A 140 4.02 6.39 0.43
C THR A 140 3.34 6.00 -0.89
N LYS A 141 2.00 6.07 -0.96
CA LYS A 141 1.21 5.57 -2.09
C LYS A 141 0.92 6.65 -3.12
N VAL A 142 0.05 7.59 -2.78
CA VAL A 142 -0.40 8.65 -3.69
C VAL A 142 0.71 9.67 -3.96
N CYS A 143 1.53 9.99 -2.96
CA CYS A 143 2.61 10.96 -3.15
C CYS A 143 3.87 10.37 -3.80
N GLY A 144 3.98 9.04 -3.93
CA GLY A 144 5.20 8.39 -4.44
C GLY A 144 6.41 8.52 -3.50
N LEU A 145 6.17 8.77 -2.21
CA LEU A 145 7.20 9.01 -1.18
C LEU A 145 7.47 7.76 -0.34
N GLY A 146 7.70 6.63 -1.01
CA GLY A 146 7.82 5.30 -0.41
C GLY A 146 8.91 5.20 0.66
N THR A 147 10.06 5.82 0.40
CA THR A 147 11.27 5.76 1.23
C THR A 147 11.24 6.64 2.47
N LEU A 148 10.32 7.61 2.54
CA LEU A 148 10.19 8.46 3.74
C LEU A 148 9.71 7.67 4.96
N ARG A 149 9.02 6.55 4.73
CA ARG A 149 8.45 5.72 5.80
C ARG A 149 7.58 6.53 6.77
N VAL A 150 6.70 7.39 6.26
CA VAL A 150 5.73 8.14 7.08
C VAL A 150 4.32 7.61 6.85
N GLY A 151 3.72 7.11 7.93
CA GLY A 151 2.33 6.68 8.01
C GLY A 151 1.69 7.21 9.28
N TRP A 152 0.43 6.88 9.48
CA TRP A 152 -0.29 7.27 10.68
C TRP A 152 -1.50 6.38 10.96
N ILE A 153 -1.90 6.42 12.23
CA ILE A 153 -3.14 5.88 12.78
C ILE A 153 -4.04 7.06 13.15
N VAL A 154 -5.30 7.01 12.74
CA VAL A 154 -6.38 7.85 13.27
C VAL A 154 -7.34 6.98 14.07
N GLY A 155 -7.56 7.31 15.34
CA GLY A 155 -8.35 6.47 16.25
C GLY A 155 -8.75 7.19 17.54
N ALA A 156 -9.35 6.45 18.47
CA ALA A 156 -9.68 6.97 19.79
C ALA A 156 -8.41 7.21 20.62
N PRO A 157 -8.28 8.33 21.37
CA PRO A 157 -7.05 8.69 22.08
C PRO A 157 -6.51 7.60 23.01
N ASP A 158 -7.38 6.93 23.75
CA ASP A 158 -7.06 5.81 24.66
C ASP A 158 -6.42 4.63 23.92
N LEU A 159 -6.90 4.32 22.71
CA LEU A 159 -6.28 3.30 21.86
C LEU A 159 -4.91 3.76 21.35
N LEU A 160 -4.78 5.03 20.97
CA LEU A 160 -3.50 5.57 20.49
C LEU A 160 -2.42 5.56 21.56
N ASP A 161 -2.76 5.82 22.83
CA ASP A 161 -1.81 5.72 23.93
C ASP A 161 -1.30 4.29 24.11
N ARG A 162 -2.19 3.29 23.94
CA ARG A 162 -1.83 1.86 23.95
C ARG A 162 -0.88 1.52 22.79
N PHE A 163 -1.17 1.99 21.58
CA PHE A 163 -0.32 1.76 20.40
C PHE A 163 1.03 2.47 20.52
N ALA A 164 1.05 3.68 21.07
CA ALA A 164 2.28 4.42 21.34
C ALA A 164 3.16 3.68 22.36
N GLY A 165 2.56 3.04 23.37
CA GLY A 165 3.29 2.19 24.31
C GLY A 165 4.01 1.02 23.63
N LEU A 166 3.34 0.33 22.69
CA LEU A 166 3.98 -0.73 21.92
C LEU A 166 5.06 -0.18 20.96
N LYS A 167 4.83 1.00 20.38
CA LYS A 167 5.76 1.70 19.50
C LYS A 167 7.09 2.06 20.18
N ASP A 168 7.07 2.29 21.50
CA ASP A 168 8.29 2.61 22.26
C ASP A 168 9.31 1.47 22.24
N TYR A 169 8.87 0.21 22.07
CA TYR A 169 9.75 -0.96 21.96
C TYR A 169 10.34 -1.16 20.56
N THR A 170 9.79 -0.52 19.53
CA THR A 170 10.18 -0.75 18.15
C THR A 170 10.92 0.44 17.55
N THR A 171 10.31 1.61 17.60
CA THR A 171 10.82 2.79 16.89
C THR A 171 10.86 4.05 17.73
N GLY A 172 10.17 4.10 18.88
CA GLY A 172 10.10 5.30 19.72
C GLY A 172 9.39 6.45 19.01
N GLY A 173 10.12 7.24 18.22
CA GLY A 173 9.58 8.27 17.31
C GLY A 173 10.11 8.11 15.87
N GLY A 174 9.42 8.68 14.89
CA GLY A 174 9.86 8.60 13.49
C GLY A 174 10.96 9.62 13.16
N SER A 175 11.69 9.42 12.05
CA SER A 175 12.68 10.39 11.54
C SER A 175 12.07 11.78 11.35
N ILE A 176 12.65 12.78 12.01
CA ILE A 176 12.20 14.18 11.91
C ILE A 176 12.40 14.76 10.51
N LEU A 177 13.45 14.30 9.80
CA LEU A 177 13.70 14.67 8.42
C LEU A 177 12.60 14.13 7.50
N SER A 178 12.25 12.85 7.64
CA SER A 178 11.15 12.25 6.88
C SER A 178 9.82 12.93 7.19
N GLN A 179 9.57 13.25 8.46
CA GLN A 179 8.37 13.96 8.88
C GLN A 179 8.32 15.39 8.33
N THR A 180 9.44 16.08 8.21
CA THR A 180 9.54 17.42 7.58
C THR A 180 9.10 17.37 6.12
N ILE A 181 9.64 16.41 5.35
CA ILE A 181 9.27 16.26 3.93
C ILE A 181 7.80 15.81 3.80
N ALA A 182 7.34 14.89 4.65
CA ALA A 182 5.94 14.44 4.65
C ALA A 182 4.97 15.57 5.02
N THR A 183 5.33 16.44 5.96
CA THR A 183 4.57 17.64 6.35
C THR A 183 4.39 18.56 5.15
N TRP A 184 5.47 18.87 4.45
CA TRP A 184 5.41 19.62 3.20
C TRP A 184 4.51 18.92 2.17
N ALA A 185 4.66 17.61 1.97
CA ALA A 185 3.90 16.88 0.97
C ALA A 185 2.38 16.90 1.26
N LEU A 186 1.99 16.77 2.53
CA LEU A 186 0.59 16.91 2.95
C LEU A 186 0.08 18.35 2.78
N GLY A 187 0.93 19.35 2.96
CA GLY A 187 0.63 20.75 2.61
C GLY A 187 0.44 20.97 1.11
N GLN A 188 0.95 20.09 0.26
CA GLN A 188 0.84 20.11 -1.20
C GLN A 188 -0.08 19.01 -1.74
N TRP A 189 -1.05 18.57 -0.94
CA TRP A 189 -1.86 17.39 -1.27
C TRP A 189 -2.56 17.47 -2.64
N ASP A 190 -3.10 18.63 -3.01
CA ASP A 190 -3.79 18.81 -4.29
C ASP A 190 -2.86 18.66 -5.50
N PHE A 191 -1.59 19.05 -5.36
CA PHE A 191 -0.58 18.81 -6.39
C PHE A 191 -0.36 17.31 -6.58
N PHE A 192 -0.14 16.56 -5.50
CA PHE A 192 0.05 15.11 -5.56
C PHE A 192 -1.19 14.38 -6.09
N LEU A 193 -2.39 14.81 -5.70
CA LEU A 193 -3.63 14.26 -6.25
C LEU A 193 -3.77 14.50 -7.75
N ARG A 194 -3.54 15.73 -8.24
CA ARG A 194 -3.61 16.04 -9.67
C ARG A 194 -2.58 15.23 -10.46
N ARG A 195 -1.37 15.11 -9.94
CA ARG A 195 -0.31 14.28 -10.51
C ARG A 195 -0.74 12.80 -10.60
N ALA A 196 -1.25 12.24 -9.50
CA ALA A 196 -1.71 10.86 -9.45
C ALA A 196 -2.86 10.62 -10.42
N LYS A 197 -3.89 11.49 -10.42
CA LYS A 197 -5.03 11.41 -11.35
C LYS A 197 -4.57 11.39 -12.80
N ARG A 198 -3.70 12.33 -13.21
CA ARG A 198 -3.19 12.38 -14.59
C ARG A 198 -2.56 11.06 -15.03
N ILE A 199 -1.73 10.45 -14.18
CA ILE A 199 -1.07 9.17 -14.47
C ILE A 199 -2.11 8.05 -14.55
N LEU A 200 -2.99 7.96 -13.54
CA LEU A 200 -3.98 6.91 -13.45
C LEU A 200 -5.00 6.98 -14.58
N ASP A 201 -5.46 8.17 -14.97
CA ASP A 201 -6.48 8.35 -16.02
C ASP A 201 -5.94 7.90 -17.38
N ALA A 202 -4.67 8.23 -17.70
CA ALA A 202 -4.02 7.75 -18.90
C ALA A 202 -3.84 6.22 -18.88
N ASN A 203 -3.32 5.68 -17.78
CA ASN A 203 -3.03 4.25 -17.66
C ASN A 203 -4.31 3.38 -17.58
N ARG A 204 -5.40 3.89 -17.00
CA ARG A 204 -6.70 3.19 -16.96
C ARG A 204 -7.30 3.01 -18.35
N ARG A 205 -7.22 4.02 -19.23
CA ARG A 205 -7.72 3.92 -20.61
C ARG A 205 -6.97 2.80 -21.36
N ILE A 206 -5.64 2.82 -21.28
CA ILE A 206 -4.77 1.84 -21.93
C ILE A 206 -5.07 0.42 -21.45
N VAL A 207 -5.24 0.25 -20.13
CA VAL A 207 -5.52 -1.06 -19.55
C VAL A 207 -6.93 -1.54 -19.89
N ALA A 208 -7.93 -0.65 -19.92
CA ALA A 208 -9.29 -1.00 -20.34
C ALA A 208 -9.31 -1.52 -21.78
N GLU A 209 -8.63 -0.84 -22.71
CA GLU A 209 -8.46 -1.31 -24.09
C GLU A 209 -7.76 -2.67 -24.13
N ALA A 210 -6.65 -2.83 -23.40
CA ALA A 210 -5.86 -4.05 -23.43
C ALA A 210 -6.60 -5.28 -22.85
N ILE A 211 -7.38 -5.12 -21.78
CA ILE A 211 -8.17 -6.24 -21.20
C ILE A 211 -9.22 -6.73 -22.18
N ASN A 212 -9.92 -5.82 -22.87
CA ASN A 212 -10.96 -6.19 -23.85
C ASN A 212 -10.40 -7.04 -25.00
N GLU A 213 -9.10 -6.93 -25.28
CA GLU A 213 -8.41 -7.71 -26.32
C GLU A 213 -7.79 -9.02 -25.79
N MET A 214 -7.87 -9.30 -24.49
CA MET A 214 -7.29 -10.49 -23.86
C MET A 214 -8.39 -11.31 -23.16
N PRO A 215 -9.10 -12.21 -23.86
CA PRO A 215 -10.24 -12.97 -23.30
C PRO A 215 -9.93 -13.81 -22.06
N ALA A 216 -8.65 -14.18 -21.87
CA ALA A 216 -8.18 -14.89 -20.68
C ALA A 216 -8.22 -14.02 -19.41
N LEU A 217 -8.37 -12.69 -19.54
CA LEU A 217 -8.45 -11.76 -18.43
C LEU A 217 -9.89 -11.28 -18.24
N GLN A 218 -10.37 -11.35 -17.00
CA GLN A 218 -11.72 -10.93 -16.64
C GLN A 218 -11.66 -9.94 -15.47
N GLY A 219 -12.47 -8.89 -15.54
CA GLY A 219 -12.64 -7.91 -14.47
C GLY A 219 -12.58 -6.46 -14.93
N ASP A 220 -13.14 -5.59 -14.10
CA ASP A 220 -13.30 -4.18 -14.43
C ASP A 220 -12.11 -3.34 -13.98
N VAL A 221 -11.82 -2.28 -14.76
CA VAL A 221 -10.86 -1.26 -14.37
C VAL A 221 -11.46 -0.42 -13.24
N PRO A 222 -10.84 -0.40 -12.04
CA PRO A 222 -11.48 0.23 -10.88
C PRO A 222 -11.50 1.76 -11.01
N ARG A 223 -12.63 2.37 -10.59
CA ARG A 223 -12.82 3.83 -10.55
C ARG A 223 -11.85 4.51 -9.58
N GLY A 224 -11.45 3.82 -8.52
CA GLY A 224 -10.54 4.28 -7.48
C GLY A 224 -9.32 3.37 -7.31
N GLY A 225 -8.32 3.82 -6.55
CA GLY A 225 -7.10 3.04 -6.31
C GLY A 225 -6.07 3.15 -7.45
N ILE A 226 -4.99 2.37 -7.29
CA ILE A 226 -3.77 2.44 -8.12
C ILE A 226 -3.35 1.08 -8.67
N VAL A 227 -4.20 0.07 -8.52
CA VAL A 227 -3.95 -1.30 -8.98
C VAL A 227 -5.20 -1.82 -9.68
N LEU A 228 -4.99 -2.71 -10.63
CA LEU A 228 -5.99 -3.59 -11.20
C LEU A 228 -5.68 -5.02 -10.74
N PHE A 229 -6.72 -5.85 -10.59
CA PHE A 229 -6.61 -7.20 -10.07
C PHE A 229 -7.50 -8.18 -10.87
N PRO A 230 -7.21 -8.43 -12.16
CA PRO A 230 -8.09 -9.22 -13.00
C PRO A 230 -8.01 -10.69 -12.61
N HIS A 231 -9.13 -11.40 -12.78
CA HIS A 231 -9.15 -12.86 -12.85
C HIS A 231 -8.48 -13.31 -14.14
N CYS A 232 -7.76 -14.43 -14.09
CA CYS A 232 -7.03 -15.01 -15.20
C CYS A 232 -7.48 -16.46 -15.38
N THR A 233 -7.97 -16.82 -16.55
CA THR A 233 -8.43 -18.20 -16.82
C THR A 233 -7.27 -19.19 -16.98
N VAL A 234 -6.04 -18.70 -17.11
CA VAL A 234 -4.83 -19.53 -17.16
C VAL A 234 -4.10 -19.52 -15.81
N ASP A 235 -3.30 -20.56 -15.57
CA ASP A 235 -2.46 -20.68 -14.38
C ASP A 235 -1.53 -19.46 -14.22
N VAL A 236 -1.82 -18.64 -13.19
CA VAL A 236 -1.11 -17.39 -12.91
C VAL A 236 0.34 -17.63 -12.54
N ALA A 237 0.66 -18.71 -11.83
CA ALA A 237 2.03 -19.01 -11.42
C ALA A 237 2.89 -19.35 -12.64
N LYS A 238 2.35 -20.15 -13.59
CA LYS A 238 3.01 -20.43 -14.87
C LYS A 238 3.16 -19.18 -15.72
N LEU A 239 2.12 -18.35 -15.80
CA LEU A 239 2.17 -17.08 -16.52
C LEU A 239 3.25 -16.15 -15.95
N ALA A 240 3.28 -15.95 -14.62
CA ALA A 240 4.27 -15.12 -13.95
C ALA A 240 5.71 -15.64 -14.18
N ASN A 241 5.92 -16.95 -14.12
CA ASN A 241 7.22 -17.57 -14.38
C ASN A 241 7.68 -17.34 -15.82
N ARG A 242 6.78 -17.52 -16.81
CA ARG A 242 7.08 -17.30 -18.23
C ARG A 242 7.34 -15.84 -18.55
N LEU A 243 6.55 -14.91 -18.01
CA LEU A 243 6.76 -13.46 -18.15
C LEU A 243 8.15 -13.04 -17.65
N LEU A 244 8.53 -13.54 -16.49
CA LEU A 244 9.83 -13.23 -15.90
C LEU A 244 10.97 -13.79 -16.74
N LYS A 245 10.91 -15.08 -17.12
CA LYS A 245 11.98 -15.75 -17.87
C LYS A 245 12.15 -15.22 -19.29
N GLN A 246 11.05 -14.98 -20.01
CA GLN A 246 11.11 -14.64 -21.44
C GLN A 246 11.23 -13.14 -21.68
N TYR A 247 10.60 -12.31 -20.84
CA TYR A 247 10.50 -10.86 -21.07
C TYR A 247 11.11 -10.01 -19.95
N GLY A 248 11.56 -10.64 -18.86
CA GLY A 248 11.96 -9.93 -17.64
C GLY A 248 10.82 -9.16 -17.00
N THR A 249 9.56 -9.57 -17.24
CA THR A 249 8.35 -8.87 -16.76
C THR A 249 7.82 -9.49 -15.48
N VAL A 250 7.53 -8.66 -14.48
CA VAL A 250 7.00 -9.06 -13.17
C VAL A 250 5.54 -8.63 -13.01
N ILE A 251 4.70 -9.60 -12.67
CA ILE A 251 3.37 -9.44 -12.09
C ILE A 251 3.39 -9.97 -10.65
N ALA A 252 2.51 -9.49 -9.76
CA ALA A 252 2.39 -10.09 -8.43
C ALA A 252 1.23 -11.07 -8.41
N GLU A 253 1.52 -12.33 -8.12
CA GLU A 253 0.53 -13.42 -8.09
C GLU A 253 -0.58 -13.15 -7.06
N GLY A 254 -1.81 -13.52 -7.39
CA GLY A 254 -2.97 -13.26 -6.56
C GLY A 254 -3.01 -14.09 -5.27
N ARG A 255 -2.32 -15.23 -5.24
CA ARG A 255 -2.18 -16.09 -4.04
C ARG A 255 -1.64 -15.32 -2.82
N PHE A 256 -0.77 -14.33 -3.03
CA PHE A 256 -0.26 -13.47 -1.97
C PHE A 256 -1.36 -12.68 -1.24
N PHE A 257 -2.47 -12.43 -1.93
CA PHE A 257 -3.61 -11.65 -1.45
C PHE A 257 -4.83 -12.52 -1.10
N GLY A 258 -4.73 -13.86 -1.22
CA GLY A 258 -5.83 -14.79 -1.00
C GLY A 258 -6.71 -15.08 -2.22
N ALA A 259 -6.23 -14.80 -3.44
CA ALA A 259 -6.98 -15.04 -4.68
C ALA A 259 -6.08 -15.64 -5.78
N PRO A 260 -5.78 -16.96 -5.75
CA PRO A 260 -4.79 -17.60 -6.62
C PRO A 260 -4.98 -17.37 -8.13
N ASP A 261 -6.23 -17.32 -8.60
CA ASP A 261 -6.57 -17.15 -10.02
C ASP A 261 -6.56 -15.68 -10.49
N HIS A 262 -6.00 -14.78 -9.69
CA HIS A 262 -5.84 -13.37 -10.02
C HIS A 262 -4.35 -12.98 -10.02
N PHE A 263 -4.04 -11.79 -10.51
CA PHE A 263 -2.73 -11.16 -10.29
C PHE A 263 -2.87 -9.64 -10.21
N ARG A 264 -1.84 -8.96 -9.69
CA ARG A 264 -1.85 -7.50 -9.53
C ARG A 264 -1.10 -6.80 -10.65
N LEU A 265 -1.78 -5.85 -11.27
CA LEU A 265 -1.23 -4.86 -12.19
C LEU A 265 -1.20 -3.48 -11.53
N GLY A 266 -0.05 -2.82 -11.61
CA GLY A 266 0.19 -1.47 -11.09
C GLY A 266 -0.16 -0.40 -12.11
N LEU A 267 -1.10 0.48 -11.77
CA LEU A 267 -1.54 1.57 -12.65
C LEU A 267 -0.79 2.88 -12.40
N GLY A 268 0.01 2.96 -11.32
CA GLY A 268 0.70 4.18 -10.92
C GLY A 268 2.08 4.39 -11.55
N GLY A 269 2.60 3.41 -12.30
CA GLY A 269 3.93 3.45 -12.91
C GLY A 269 4.01 4.27 -14.21
N GLU A 270 5.17 4.19 -14.88
CA GLU A 270 5.34 4.80 -16.19
C GLU A 270 4.44 4.15 -17.25
N THR A 271 3.79 4.97 -18.07
CA THR A 271 2.89 4.51 -19.13
C THR A 271 3.60 3.62 -20.16
N ARG A 272 4.86 3.92 -20.50
CA ARG A 272 5.66 3.10 -21.43
C ARG A 272 5.85 1.68 -20.90
N ASN A 273 6.29 1.56 -19.64
CA ASN A 273 6.49 0.28 -18.96
C ASN A 273 5.20 -0.52 -18.86
N LEU A 274 4.08 0.15 -18.58
CA LEU A 274 2.76 -0.49 -18.56
C LEU A 274 2.38 -1.03 -19.95
N ARG A 275 2.51 -0.24 -21.02
CA ARG A 275 2.22 -0.69 -22.40
C ARG A 275 3.08 -1.89 -22.79
N GLU A 276 4.36 -1.83 -22.48
CA GLU A 276 5.28 -2.93 -22.78
C GLU A 276 4.91 -4.21 -22.03
N GLY A 277 4.61 -4.09 -20.74
CA GLY A 277 4.21 -5.23 -19.93
C GLY A 277 2.87 -5.85 -20.37
N LEU A 278 1.92 -5.02 -20.82
CA LEU A 278 0.66 -5.49 -21.43
C LEU A 278 0.90 -6.20 -22.76
N ALA A 279 1.85 -5.73 -23.58
CA ALA A 279 2.23 -6.42 -24.82
C ALA A 279 2.84 -7.80 -24.54
N ASN A 280 3.69 -7.91 -23.52
CA ASN A 280 4.26 -9.20 -23.08
C ASN A 280 3.18 -10.16 -22.56
N LEU A 281 2.20 -9.63 -21.82
CA LEU A 281 1.03 -10.40 -21.38
C LEU A 281 0.22 -10.92 -22.57
N ARG A 282 -0.11 -10.05 -23.55
CA ARG A 282 -0.89 -10.43 -24.74
C ARG A 282 -0.22 -11.55 -25.53
N GLN A 283 1.09 -11.43 -25.77
CA GLN A 283 1.90 -12.46 -26.45
C GLN A 283 1.83 -13.81 -25.74
N LEU A 284 2.00 -13.83 -24.42
CA LEU A 284 2.00 -15.08 -23.67
C LEU A 284 0.62 -15.71 -23.54
N LEU A 285 -0.40 -14.90 -23.25
CA LEU A 285 -1.76 -15.39 -23.10
C LEU A 285 -2.27 -16.04 -24.40
N GLY A 286 -1.98 -15.43 -25.56
CA GLY A 286 -2.32 -16.04 -26.86
C GLY A 286 -1.59 -17.35 -27.17
N SER A 287 -0.51 -17.67 -26.45
CA SER A 287 0.21 -18.96 -26.54
C SER A 287 -0.19 -19.98 -25.47
N MET A 288 -1.07 -19.59 -24.53
CA MET A 288 -1.50 -20.41 -23.39
C MET A 288 -2.99 -20.76 -23.42
N SER A 289 -3.77 -20.01 -24.21
CA SER A 289 -5.13 -20.34 -24.64
C SER A 289 -5.11 -21.38 -25.76
#